data_AF-A0A835F7K3-F1
#
_entry.id   AF-A0A835F7K3-F1
#
_cell.length_a   1.000
_cell.length_b   1.000
_cell.length_c   1.000
_cell.angle_alpha   90.00
_cell.angle_beta   90.00
_cell.angle_gamma   90.00
#
_symmetry.space_group_name_H-M   'P 1'
#
loop_
_entity.id
_entity.type
_entity.pdbx_description
1 polymer ?
#
loop_
_entity_poly.entity_id
_entity_poly.type
_entity_poly.pdbx_seq_one_letter_code
_entity_poly.pdbx_strand_id
1 'polypeptide(L)'
;MLPSWKLAVLFLVVCMVSTDLVTSKRPICSKIQREKILKECDYFIKPGYPIHLVSRDSPCCAAVREMRDMDMECVILQLTREEKTKYSIEKIRALSHLCELPPPSPQVLGTCTQEQKEALLNDCQKFIKQGHENPRPIPVMGQTCCNAVNKVPKKGTRIDMQCIVDLLTEDEKTNHNARKILNLPNHCQE
;
A
#
# COMPACT_ATOMS: atom_id res chain seq x y z
N MET A 1 -50.46 25.88 -30.20
CA MET A 1 -50.67 25.66 -28.75
C MET A 1 -51.05 24.19 -28.56
N LEU A 2 -50.11 23.33 -28.14
CA LEU A 2 -50.41 21.92 -27.90
C LEU A 2 -51.05 21.74 -26.51
N PRO A 3 -52.10 20.92 -26.37
CA PRO A 3 -52.89 20.84 -25.14
C PRO A 3 -52.11 20.14 -24.01
N SER A 4 -52.14 20.77 -22.84
CA SER A 4 -51.38 20.50 -21.61
C SER A 4 -51.53 19.08 -21.04
N TRP A 5 -52.58 18.34 -21.39
CA TRP A 5 -52.79 16.97 -20.91
C TRP A 5 -51.88 15.93 -21.58
N LYS A 6 -51.36 16.21 -22.80
CA LYS A 6 -50.47 15.28 -23.52
C LYS A 6 -49.06 15.22 -22.92
N LEU A 7 -48.62 16.29 -22.25
CA LEU A 7 -47.32 16.35 -21.58
C LEU A 7 -47.31 15.57 -20.26
N ALA A 8 -48.44 15.56 -19.54
CA ALA A 8 -48.56 14.80 -18.29
C ALA A 8 -48.49 13.27 -18.51
N VAL A 9 -49.09 12.79 -19.61
CA VAL A 9 -49.06 11.36 -19.98
C VAL A 9 -47.67 10.94 -20.44
N LEU A 10 -46.95 11.79 -21.19
CA LEU A 10 -45.57 11.53 -21.60
C LEU A 10 -44.60 11.47 -20.41
N PHE A 11 -44.78 12.32 -19.39
CA PHE A 11 -43.96 12.27 -18.18
C PHE A 11 -44.23 11.01 -17.32
N LEU A 12 -45.48 10.55 -17.22
CA LEU A 12 -45.81 9.33 -16.46
C LEU A 12 -45.26 8.05 -17.10
N VAL A 13 -45.13 8.00 -18.43
CA VAL A 13 -44.57 6.84 -19.13
C VAL A 13 -43.04 6.78 -18.99
N VAL A 14 -42.34 7.92 -18.93
CA VAL A 14 -40.87 7.95 -18.81
C VAL A 14 -40.38 7.52 -17.42
N CYS A 15 -41.15 7.74 -16.36
CA CYS A 15 -40.76 7.35 -15.00
C CYS A 15 -40.87 5.84 -14.71
N MET A 16 -41.61 5.06 -15.50
CA MET A 16 -41.70 3.60 -15.29
C MET A 16 -40.61 2.80 -16.01
N VAL A 17 -39.82 3.42 -16.90
CA VAL A 17 -38.77 2.73 -17.68
C VAL A 17 -37.38 2.86 -17.05
N SER A 18 -37.25 3.67 -15.99
CA SER A 18 -36.04 3.76 -15.18
C SER A 18 -36.17 2.92 -13.92
N THR A 19 -36.53 1.64 -14.07
CA THR A 19 -35.95 0.67 -13.14
C THR A 19 -34.48 0.66 -13.46
N ASP A 20 -33.70 1.40 -12.67
CA ASP A 20 -32.27 1.16 -12.55
C ASP A 20 -32.10 -0.33 -12.28
N LEU A 21 -31.85 -1.08 -13.36
CA LEU A 21 -31.36 -2.43 -13.27
C LEU A 21 -29.91 -2.26 -12.80
N VAL A 22 -29.77 -1.95 -11.51
CA VAL A 22 -28.59 -2.23 -10.70
C VAL A 22 -28.51 -3.76 -10.71
N THR A 23 -28.07 -4.28 -11.85
CA THR A 23 -27.59 -5.63 -11.99
C THR A 23 -26.38 -5.62 -11.09
N SER A 24 -26.59 -5.97 -9.83
CA SER A 24 -25.54 -6.42 -8.93
C SER A 24 -24.89 -7.59 -9.65
N LYS A 25 -23.94 -7.29 -10.54
CA LYS A 25 -23.06 -8.26 -11.14
C LYS A 25 -22.28 -8.77 -9.94
N ARG A 26 -22.69 -9.93 -9.40
CA ARG A 26 -21.94 -10.61 -8.36
C ARG A 26 -20.48 -10.61 -8.79
N PRO A 27 -19.52 -10.31 -7.92
CA PRO A 27 -18.13 -10.38 -8.31
C PRO A 27 -17.81 -11.82 -8.71
N ILE A 28 -17.32 -12.01 -9.94
CA ILE A 28 -17.01 -13.32 -10.52
C ILE A 28 -15.49 -13.43 -10.57
N CYS A 29 -14.93 -14.33 -9.75
CA CYS A 29 -13.61 -14.90 -9.99
C CYS A 29 -13.75 -16.32 -10.54
N SER A 30 -12.76 -16.75 -11.33
CA SER A 30 -12.69 -18.11 -11.84
C SER A 30 -12.37 -19.10 -10.71
N LYS A 31 -12.76 -20.37 -10.90
CA LYS A 31 -12.42 -21.45 -9.99
C LYS A 31 -10.90 -21.54 -9.73
N ILE A 32 -10.10 -21.31 -10.78
CA ILE A 32 -8.63 -21.33 -10.70
C ILE A 32 -8.11 -20.21 -9.80
N GLN A 33 -8.63 -18.98 -9.94
CA GLN A 33 -8.25 -17.86 -9.09
C GLN A 33 -8.59 -18.12 -7.63
N ARG A 34 -9.84 -18.58 -7.37
CA ARG A 34 -10.29 -18.95 -6.03
C ARG A 34 -9.39 -20.02 -5.40
N GLU A 35 -9.11 -21.11 -6.11
CA GLU A 35 -8.27 -22.20 -5.61
C GLU A 35 -6.84 -21.72 -5.34
N LYS A 36 -6.29 -20.85 -6.19
CA LYS A 36 -4.98 -20.24 -5.98
C LYS A 36 -4.94 -19.40 -4.70
N ILE A 37 -5.97 -18.57 -4.44
CA ILE A 37 -6.06 -17.82 -3.18
C ILE A 37 -6.11 -18.76 -1.97
N LEU A 38 -7.00 -19.75 -1.99
CA LEU A 38 -7.14 -20.67 -0.86
C LEU A 38 -5.89 -21.49 -0.62
N LYS A 39 -5.12 -21.81 -1.66
CA LYS A 39 -3.86 -22.54 -1.56
C LYS A 39 -2.72 -21.66 -1.06
N GLU A 40 -2.43 -20.55 -1.73
CA GLU A 40 -1.27 -19.70 -1.44
C GLU A 40 -1.42 -18.92 -0.13
N CYS A 41 -2.66 -18.60 0.25
CA CYS A 41 -2.96 -17.83 1.46
C CYS A 41 -3.44 -18.68 2.66
N ASP A 42 -3.48 -20.03 2.55
CA ASP A 42 -4.00 -20.95 3.58
C ASP A 42 -3.42 -20.67 4.98
N TYR A 43 -2.13 -20.34 5.05
CA TYR A 43 -1.42 -20.05 6.30
C TYR A 43 -1.97 -18.81 7.03
N PHE A 44 -2.50 -17.83 6.30
CA PHE A 44 -3.04 -16.60 6.86
C PHE A 44 -4.52 -16.75 7.19
N ILE A 45 -5.31 -17.27 6.24
CA ILE A 45 -6.78 -17.21 6.28
C ILE A 45 -7.43 -18.18 7.28
N LYS A 46 -6.67 -19.11 7.86
CA LYS A 46 -7.16 -19.98 8.95
C LYS A 46 -7.45 -19.18 10.22
N PRO A 47 -8.49 -19.51 10.99
CA PRO A 47 -8.78 -18.87 12.28
C PRO A 47 -7.73 -19.27 13.34
N GLY A 48 -7.63 -18.47 14.40
CA GLY A 48 -6.80 -18.80 15.57
C GLY A 48 -5.38 -18.21 15.56
N TYR A 49 -4.60 -18.67 16.54
CA TYR A 49 -3.20 -18.28 16.78
C TYR A 49 -2.21 -19.34 16.27
N PRO A 50 -0.97 -18.95 15.92
CA PRO A 50 -0.48 -17.57 15.88
C PRO A 50 -1.06 -16.77 14.70
N ILE A 51 -1.14 -15.45 14.86
CA ILE A 51 -1.52 -14.57 13.76
C ILE A 51 -0.31 -14.48 12.83
N HIS A 52 -0.37 -15.19 11.70
CA HIS A 52 0.64 -15.04 10.66
C HIS A 52 0.46 -13.70 9.94
N LEU A 53 1.57 -13.05 9.61
CA LEU A 53 1.57 -11.83 8.80
C LEU A 53 1.74 -12.22 7.32
N VAL A 54 1.02 -11.53 6.44
CA VAL A 54 1.17 -11.70 4.99
C VAL A 54 2.24 -10.73 4.49
N SER A 55 3.33 -11.26 3.94
CA SER A 55 4.31 -10.43 3.24
C SER A 55 3.72 -9.95 1.90
N ARG A 56 3.92 -8.67 1.57
CA ARG A 56 3.48 -8.09 0.29
C ARG A 56 4.14 -8.75 -0.91
N ASP A 57 5.32 -9.33 -0.75
CA ASP A 57 6.03 -10.00 -1.85
C ASP A 57 5.76 -11.52 -1.88
N SER A 58 4.85 -12.00 -1.03
CA SER A 58 4.50 -13.41 -0.97
C SER A 58 3.70 -13.89 -2.20
N PRO A 59 3.76 -15.19 -2.53
CA PRO A 59 2.88 -15.81 -3.53
C PRO A 59 1.39 -15.57 -3.26
N CYS A 60 0.98 -15.49 -1.99
CA CYS A 60 -0.38 -15.12 -1.60
C CYS A 60 -0.76 -13.73 -2.13
N CYS A 61 0.05 -12.70 -1.87
CA CYS A 61 -0.26 -11.36 -2.38
C CYS A 61 -0.09 -11.23 -3.89
N ALA A 62 0.78 -12.00 -4.52
CA ALA A 62 0.82 -12.10 -5.97
C ALA A 62 -0.52 -12.63 -6.54
N ALA A 63 -1.07 -13.69 -5.95
CA ALA A 63 -2.37 -14.24 -6.34
C ALA A 63 -3.53 -13.27 -6.10
N VAL A 64 -3.52 -12.52 -5.00
CA VAL A 64 -4.52 -11.48 -4.70
C VAL A 64 -4.52 -10.39 -5.77
N ARG A 65 -3.34 -9.91 -6.17
CA ARG A 65 -3.19 -8.84 -7.18
C ARG A 65 -3.58 -9.26 -8.60
N GLU A 66 -3.63 -10.55 -8.88
CA GLU A 66 -4.15 -11.07 -10.15
C GLU A 66 -5.68 -11.01 -10.22
N MET A 67 -6.37 -10.78 -9.09
CA MET A 67 -7.82 -10.60 -9.09
C MET A 67 -8.18 -9.15 -9.42
N ARG A 68 -9.28 -8.99 -10.17
CA ARG A 68 -9.81 -7.67 -10.49
C ARG A 68 -10.14 -6.92 -9.20
N ASP A 69 -9.60 -5.71 -9.07
CA ASP A 69 -9.76 -4.81 -7.92
C ASP A 69 -9.43 -5.46 -6.56
N MET A 70 -8.69 -6.58 -6.57
CA MET A 70 -8.42 -7.40 -5.38
C MET A 70 -9.70 -7.74 -4.60
N ASP A 71 -10.83 -7.89 -5.29
CA ASP A 71 -12.13 -8.12 -4.66
C ASP A 71 -12.27 -9.56 -4.14
N MET A 72 -12.13 -9.72 -2.83
CA MET A 72 -12.21 -11.01 -2.14
C MET A 72 -13.64 -11.53 -1.94
N GLU A 73 -14.67 -10.73 -2.21
CA GLU A 73 -16.06 -11.17 -2.00
C GLU A 73 -16.44 -12.33 -2.91
N CYS A 74 -15.89 -12.40 -4.13
CA CYS A 74 -16.14 -13.55 -5.00
C CYS A 74 -15.62 -14.86 -4.39
N VAL A 75 -14.49 -14.84 -3.68
CA VAL A 75 -13.90 -16.00 -3.02
C VAL A 75 -14.79 -16.45 -1.88
N ILE A 76 -15.23 -15.49 -1.05
CA ILE A 76 -16.13 -15.70 0.10
C ILE A 76 -17.46 -16.32 -0.35
N LEU A 77 -18.06 -15.77 -1.40
CA LEU A 77 -19.34 -16.25 -1.96
C LEU A 77 -19.24 -17.68 -2.51
N GLN A 78 -18.07 -18.07 -2.99
CA GLN A 78 -17.82 -19.41 -3.54
C GLN A 78 -17.29 -20.41 -2.49
N LEU A 79 -17.15 -20.04 -1.21
CA LEU A 79 -16.77 -21.00 -0.17
C LEU A 79 -17.88 -22.04 0.07
N THR A 80 -17.49 -23.31 0.13
CA THR A 80 -18.36 -24.40 0.58
C THR A 80 -18.65 -24.27 2.08
N ARG A 81 -19.64 -25.02 2.56
CA ARG A 81 -19.96 -25.06 4.01
C ARG A 81 -18.76 -25.51 4.84
N GLU A 82 -18.00 -26.49 4.36
CA GLU A 82 -16.79 -26.99 5.04
C GLU A 82 -15.70 -25.92 5.09
N GLU A 83 -15.41 -25.26 3.97
CA GLU A 83 -14.38 -24.20 3.93
C GLU A 83 -14.75 -23.00 4.79
N LYS A 84 -16.04 -22.66 4.94
CA LYS A 84 -16.50 -21.61 5.88
C LYS A 84 -16.23 -21.95 7.34
N THR A 85 -16.05 -23.23 7.68
CA THR A 85 -15.61 -23.64 9.03
C THR A 85 -14.09 -23.66 9.14
N LYS A 86 -13.38 -23.88 8.02
CA LYS A 86 -11.92 -23.94 7.96
C LYS A 86 -11.25 -22.55 7.92
N TYR A 87 -11.88 -21.57 7.27
CA TYR A 87 -11.29 -20.26 6.99
C TYR A 87 -12.07 -19.13 7.65
N SER A 88 -11.36 -18.08 8.08
CA SER A 88 -11.95 -16.84 8.54
C SER A 88 -12.31 -15.96 7.36
N ILE A 89 -13.61 -15.61 7.28
CA ILE A 89 -14.14 -14.69 6.27
C ILE A 89 -13.49 -13.32 6.41
N GLU A 90 -13.25 -12.86 7.64
CA GLU A 90 -12.64 -11.58 7.96
C GLU A 90 -11.20 -11.53 7.45
N LYS A 91 -10.42 -12.59 7.65
CA LYS A 91 -9.06 -12.67 7.14
C LYS A 91 -9.02 -12.74 5.62
N ILE A 92 -9.92 -13.50 4.99
CA ILE A 92 -10.03 -13.51 3.53
C ILE A 92 -10.31 -12.10 3.01
N ARG A 93 -11.26 -11.38 3.62
CA ARG A 93 -11.57 -9.99 3.22
C ARG A 93 -10.37 -9.05 3.41
N ALA A 94 -9.63 -9.20 4.51
CA ALA A 94 -8.47 -8.36 4.80
C ALA A 94 -7.34 -8.47 3.76
N LEU A 95 -7.28 -9.55 2.97
CA LEU A 95 -6.28 -9.73 1.92
C LEU A 95 -6.31 -8.59 0.89
N SER A 96 -7.48 -8.01 0.59
CA SER A 96 -7.58 -6.90 -0.37
C SER A 96 -6.66 -5.76 0.03
N HIS A 97 -6.76 -5.32 1.29
CA HIS A 97 -5.99 -4.20 1.82
C HIS A 97 -4.55 -4.57 2.20
N LEU A 98 -4.32 -5.78 2.72
CA LEU A 98 -2.98 -6.20 3.13
C LEU A 98 -2.03 -6.38 1.94
N CYS A 99 -2.58 -6.78 0.79
CA CYS A 99 -1.82 -7.00 -0.43
C CYS A 99 -1.79 -5.80 -1.37
N GLU A 100 -2.45 -4.69 -1.03
CA GLU A 100 -2.27 -3.42 -1.72
C GLU A 100 -0.78 -3.10 -1.78
N LEU A 101 -0.28 -2.89 -3.00
CA LEU A 101 1.01 -2.24 -3.15
C LEU A 101 0.85 -0.82 -2.61
N PRO A 102 1.90 -0.25 -1.98
CA PRO A 102 1.88 1.18 -1.76
C PRO A 102 1.58 1.84 -3.11
N PRO A 103 0.82 2.96 -3.13
CA PRO A 103 0.65 3.72 -4.37
C PRO A 103 2.04 3.86 -4.98
N PRO A 104 2.20 3.69 -6.30
CA PRO A 104 3.50 3.91 -6.91
C PRO A 104 3.96 5.26 -6.39
N SER A 105 4.97 5.23 -5.50
CA SER A 105 5.73 6.42 -5.19
C SER A 105 6.02 6.97 -6.58
N PRO A 106 5.73 8.25 -6.87
CA PRO A 106 6.09 8.83 -8.14
C PRO A 106 7.45 8.25 -8.46
N GLN A 107 7.55 7.45 -9.51
CA GLN A 107 8.84 6.88 -9.87
C GLN A 107 9.61 8.10 -10.30
N VAL A 108 10.21 8.76 -9.32
CA VAL A 108 11.13 9.83 -9.58
C VAL A 108 12.28 9.03 -10.15
N LEU A 109 12.31 8.97 -11.48
CA LEU A 109 13.54 8.84 -12.25
C LEU A 109 14.49 10.04 -11.95
N GLY A 110 14.34 10.67 -10.80
CA GLY A 110 14.87 11.96 -10.48
C GLY A 110 15.39 11.91 -9.07
N THR A 111 16.58 12.49 -8.97
CA THR A 111 16.98 13.41 -7.92
C THR A 111 15.99 13.58 -6.78
N CYS A 112 16.52 13.48 -5.57
CA CYS A 112 15.85 13.94 -4.37
C CYS A 112 15.29 15.37 -4.53
N THR A 113 14.27 15.72 -3.76
CA THR A 113 13.75 17.09 -3.66
C THR A 113 14.35 17.81 -2.46
N GLN A 114 14.30 19.14 -2.49
CA GLN A 114 14.68 19.98 -1.35
C GLN A 114 13.86 19.64 -0.09
N GLU A 115 12.56 19.35 -0.25
CA GLU A 115 11.68 18.91 0.84
C GLU A 115 12.15 17.59 1.47
N GLN A 116 12.55 16.61 0.65
CA GLN A 116 13.11 15.35 1.15
C GLN A 116 14.40 15.57 1.94
N LYS A 117 15.28 16.45 1.44
CA LYS A 117 16.51 16.84 2.14
C LYS A 117 16.20 17.47 3.50
N GLU A 118 15.34 18.48 3.53
CA GLU A 118 14.98 19.22 4.75
C GLU A 118 14.33 18.32 5.80
N ALA A 119 13.36 17.50 5.39
CA ALA A 119 12.71 16.54 6.28
C ALA A 119 13.73 15.58 6.91
N LEU A 120 14.67 15.06 6.11
CA LEU A 120 15.69 14.15 6.61
C LEU A 120 16.70 14.84 7.53
N LEU A 121 17.17 16.04 7.18
CA LEU A 121 18.11 16.78 8.01
C LEU A 121 17.51 17.12 9.37
N ASN A 122 16.22 17.42 9.41
CA ASN A 122 15.48 17.72 10.64
C ASN A 122 15.19 16.42 11.44
N ASP A 123 14.51 15.46 10.84
CA ASP A 123 14.02 14.28 11.55
C ASP A 123 15.13 13.34 12.00
N CYS A 124 16.23 13.28 11.25
CA CYS A 124 17.39 12.44 11.56
C CYS A 124 18.55 13.20 12.21
N GLN A 125 18.37 14.49 12.54
CA GLN A 125 19.43 15.40 13.01
C GLN A 125 20.35 14.78 14.08
N LYS A 126 19.74 14.13 15.08
CA LYS A 126 20.45 13.53 16.22
C LYS A 126 21.43 12.43 15.81
N PHE A 127 21.14 11.71 14.73
CA PHE A 127 22.02 10.68 14.20
C PHE A 127 23.10 11.29 13.31
N ILE A 128 22.71 12.17 12.39
CA ILE A 128 23.56 12.66 11.29
C ILE A 128 24.51 13.80 11.69
N LYS A 129 24.32 14.48 12.81
CA LYS A 129 25.16 15.61 13.27
C LYS A 129 26.67 15.28 13.24
N GLN A 130 27.49 16.25 12.84
CA GLN A 130 28.96 16.19 12.88
C GLN A 130 29.48 15.94 14.32
N GLY A 131 30.64 15.28 14.50
CA GLY A 131 31.32 15.12 15.79
C GLY A 131 31.23 13.72 16.43
N HIS A 132 31.48 13.62 17.74
CA HIS A 132 31.52 12.37 18.54
C HIS A 132 30.60 12.40 19.79
N GLU A 133 29.49 13.13 19.75
CA GLU A 133 28.53 13.12 20.87
C GLU A 133 27.98 11.69 21.07
N ASN A 134 28.26 11.08 22.21
CA ASN A 134 27.78 9.75 22.61
C ASN A 134 26.85 9.88 23.83
N PRO A 135 25.79 9.05 23.91
CA PRO A 135 25.34 8.05 22.93
C PRO A 135 24.42 8.67 21.87
N ARG A 136 24.58 8.24 20.61
CA ARG A 136 23.68 8.68 19.52
C ARG A 136 22.49 7.75 19.43
N PRO A 137 21.26 8.26 19.45
CA PRO A 137 20.09 7.42 19.24
C PRO A 137 20.14 6.83 17.82
N ILE A 138 20.13 5.51 17.73
CA ILE A 138 19.99 4.80 16.46
C ILE A 138 18.56 5.04 15.96
N PRO A 139 18.36 5.43 14.69
CA PRO A 139 17.04 5.56 14.10
C PRO A 139 16.24 4.27 14.26
N VAL A 140 15.00 4.38 14.71
CA VAL A 140 14.10 3.23 14.92
C VAL A 140 13.06 3.20 13.81
N MET A 141 12.81 2.00 13.29
CA MET A 141 11.78 1.75 12.28
C MET A 141 10.42 2.32 12.69
N GLY A 142 9.72 2.93 11.73
CA GLY A 142 8.40 3.56 11.95
C GLY A 142 8.44 4.94 12.62
N GLN A 143 9.58 5.39 13.14
CA GLN A 143 9.73 6.77 13.65
C GLN A 143 9.96 7.78 12.51
N THR A 144 9.82 9.07 12.83
CA THR A 144 9.93 10.18 11.87
C THR A 144 11.17 10.10 11.01
N CYS A 145 12.35 9.87 11.59
CA CYS A 145 13.59 9.71 10.82
C CYS A 145 13.51 8.57 9.79
N CYS A 146 13.14 7.34 10.19
CA CYS A 146 13.06 6.23 9.25
C CYS A 146 11.89 6.39 8.25
N ASN A 147 10.82 7.09 8.62
CA ASN A 147 9.74 7.43 7.70
C ASN A 147 10.23 8.44 6.63
N ALA A 148 11.06 9.42 7.00
CA ALA A 148 11.69 10.34 6.06
C ALA A 148 12.65 9.61 5.12
N VAL A 149 13.49 8.71 5.65
CA VAL A 149 14.40 7.87 4.86
C VAL A 149 13.62 7.01 3.85
N ASN A 150 12.53 6.38 4.27
CA ASN A 150 11.70 5.55 3.39
C ASN A 150 10.94 6.31 2.30
N LYS A 151 10.89 7.65 2.36
CA LYS A 151 10.33 8.51 1.31
C LYS A 151 11.37 8.92 0.25
N VAL A 152 12.65 8.66 0.48
CA VAL A 152 13.72 8.94 -0.50
C VAL A 152 13.61 7.98 -1.70
N PRO A 153 13.88 8.44 -2.93
CA PRO A 153 13.80 7.58 -4.12
C PRO A 153 14.70 6.34 -3.99
N LYS A 154 14.30 5.25 -4.65
CA LYS A 154 15.08 4.01 -4.71
C LYS A 154 15.84 3.91 -6.03
N LYS A 155 17.05 3.36 -5.96
CA LYS A 155 17.83 2.92 -7.11
C LYS A 155 17.92 1.40 -7.07
N GLY A 156 17.14 0.73 -7.92
CA GLY A 156 16.90 -0.71 -7.81
C GLY A 156 16.11 -1.03 -6.53
N THR A 157 16.63 -1.93 -5.69
CA THR A 157 15.98 -2.35 -4.44
C THR A 157 16.35 -1.47 -3.23
N ARG A 158 17.36 -0.60 -3.35
CA ARG A 158 17.91 0.19 -2.24
C ARG A 158 17.47 1.65 -2.29
N ILE A 159 17.34 2.28 -1.13
CA ILE A 159 17.13 3.73 -1.02
C ILE A 159 18.40 4.43 -1.50
N ASP A 160 18.26 5.38 -2.42
CA ASP A 160 19.37 6.17 -2.97
C ASP A 160 19.59 7.44 -2.15
N MET A 161 20.33 7.28 -1.05
CA MET A 161 20.71 8.41 -0.20
C MET A 161 21.74 9.35 -0.83
N GLN A 162 22.35 8.97 -1.96
CA GLN A 162 23.35 9.82 -2.62
C GLN A 162 22.71 11.13 -3.10
N CYS A 163 21.47 11.08 -3.59
CA CYS A 163 20.81 12.29 -4.03
C CYS A 163 20.50 13.29 -2.90
N ILE A 164 20.43 12.85 -1.63
CA ILE A 164 20.30 13.77 -0.49
C ILE A 164 21.64 14.48 -0.26
N VAL A 165 22.74 13.73 -0.29
CA VAL A 165 24.09 14.27 -0.11
C VAL A 165 24.43 15.30 -1.20
N ASP A 166 24.00 15.03 -2.43
CA ASP A 166 24.22 15.92 -3.57
C ASP A 166 23.44 17.25 -3.47
N LEU A 167 22.34 17.29 -2.69
CA LEU A 167 21.56 18.51 -2.45
C LEU A 167 22.04 19.32 -1.23
N LEU A 168 23.03 18.83 -0.48
CA LEU A 168 23.53 19.55 0.69
C LEU A 168 24.28 20.82 0.26
N THR A 169 24.00 21.93 0.92
CA THR A 169 24.81 23.14 0.84
C THR A 169 26.16 22.91 1.53
N GLU A 170 27.15 23.75 1.25
CA GLU A 170 28.45 23.67 1.94
C GLU A 170 28.29 23.81 3.46
N ASP A 171 27.42 24.72 3.92
CA ASP A 171 27.10 24.87 5.34
C ASP A 171 26.48 23.59 5.93
N GLU A 172 25.56 22.95 5.24
CA GLU A 172 24.96 21.68 5.68
C GLU A 172 26.01 20.55 5.73
N LYS A 173 26.94 20.49 4.78
CA LYS A 173 28.05 19.51 4.78
C LYS A 173 29.01 19.70 5.96
N THR A 174 29.16 20.93 6.46
CA THR A 174 29.96 21.17 7.67
C THR A 174 29.26 20.72 8.95
N ASN A 175 27.92 20.80 8.98
CA ASN A 175 27.10 20.50 10.16
C ASN A 175 26.62 19.04 10.23
N HIS A 176 26.53 18.37 9.09
CA HIS A 176 26.02 17.01 8.96
C HIS A 176 27.03 16.07 8.32
N ASN A 177 27.11 14.85 8.86
CA ASN A 177 28.03 13.83 8.40
C ASN A 177 27.43 13.04 7.23
N ALA A 178 27.94 13.31 6.02
CA ALA A 178 27.50 12.64 4.79
C ALA A 178 27.57 11.11 4.86
N ARG A 179 28.59 10.52 5.51
CA ARG A 179 28.70 9.06 5.65
C ARG A 179 27.55 8.49 6.48
N LYS A 180 27.11 9.21 7.51
CA LYS A 180 25.96 8.78 8.32
C LYS A 180 24.65 8.90 7.56
N ILE A 181 24.49 9.97 6.77
CA ILE A 181 23.33 10.14 5.88
C ILE A 181 23.25 8.95 4.93
N LEU A 182 24.36 8.57 4.28
CA LEU A 182 24.41 7.41 3.38
C LEU A 182 24.14 6.08 4.10
N ASN A 183 24.40 5.98 5.41
CA ASN A 183 24.20 4.77 6.20
C ASN A 183 22.80 4.64 6.82
N LEU A 184 21.94 5.66 6.73
CA LEU A 184 20.59 5.63 7.28
C LEU A 184 19.74 4.43 6.80
N PRO A 185 19.78 4.01 5.52
CA PRO A 185 19.01 2.85 5.06
C PRO A 185 19.35 1.56 5.81
N ASN A 186 20.61 1.37 6.23
CA ASN A 186 21.02 0.18 6.98
C ASN A 186 20.41 0.10 8.39
N HIS A 187 19.86 1.20 8.90
CA HIS A 187 19.14 1.26 10.18
C HIS A 187 17.62 1.31 9.99
N CYS A 188 17.17 1.72 8.80
CA CYS A 188 15.78 2.02 8.48
C CYS A 188 15.15 1.06 7.46
N GLN A 189 15.82 -0.05 7.15
CA GLN A 189 15.34 -1.12 6.28
C GLN A 189 15.57 -2.47 6.97
N GLU A 190 14.58 -3.37 6.87
CA GLU A 190 14.75 -4.81 7.16
C GLU A 190 15.30 -5.54 5.92
#